data_AF-A0A3S0RFL4-F1
#
_entry.id   AF-A0A3S0RFL4-F1
#
_cell.length_a   1.000
_cell.length_b   1.000
_cell.length_c   1.000
_cell.angle_alpha   90.00
_cell.angle_beta   90.00
_cell.angle_gamma   90.00
#
_symmetry.space_group_name_H-M   'P 1'
#
loop_
_entity.id
_entity.type
_entity.pdbx_description
1 polymer ?
#
loop_
_entity_poly.entity_id
_entity_poly.type
_entity_poly.pdbx_seq_one_letter_code
_entity_poly.pdbx_strand_id
1 'polypeptide(L)'
;MAYHGEDLDLRTPQTWGSAPVDAVASGDHVSANGKRGSMQQGPVLVDDAVLACFNQAYDIASAHRAGEVRIEHLLNAMTRLDASAVALEGHGIRVLALKRETATIIAGDIPAVPGSGPVSPRRSEEVADVLKYAAAFASRRNAAVTIEDILQVLFEHRSEFGASDLLLRFAPRAPEPLPPLTRSEPRYAPSPYRYPAEYSRSSYRQEYLGTPTDALQNSRIESLEQTVRALGQDLSNERHAIAGLIRDLARDTVAHQDDQGRSQGLLLDRLAALETAFRDGRGGSAGSISDPAPLIAKLGDIEAGLELRLQEMSQSWAILSSRLQELENSIRERALPAEGVAGLASVDGGLSFDLKPIADRLDVIEEAVLGNNRDQSGFVDIGDRLSRLEDIIGQAIATPGGEGQTEGSSGGLETLAANFDGLTGKIDTHFGSLSDIIANLTERVGAAERAVAAEIETSAAKHQAYTHDLTEVHEALLKVNQNQHTLAGSMDQWRTESAGDVASILNRLGALDRNNAIPAETLSALNSHMDAMNRFIIERYHRRHRFMYWLFGTDDWMSASWPSARAAIDAEHQRLQEVGKAEA
;
A
#
# COMPACT_ATOMS: atom_id res chain seq x y z
N MET A 1 8.97 -36.75 -1.11
CA MET A 1 8.63 -35.59 -1.99
C MET A 1 9.66 -35.55 -3.11
N ALA A 2 9.31 -35.05 -4.29
CA ALA A 2 10.25 -34.83 -5.39
C ALA A 2 10.32 -33.33 -5.70
N TYR A 3 11.44 -32.89 -6.28
CA TYR A 3 11.60 -31.49 -6.66
C TYR A 3 10.65 -31.11 -7.82
N HIS A 4 10.10 -29.89 -7.80
CA HIS A 4 9.13 -29.43 -8.81
C HIS A 4 9.77 -28.94 -10.11
N GLY A 5 11.03 -28.49 -10.08
CA GLY A 5 11.76 -28.13 -11.28
C GLY A 5 12.37 -29.35 -11.99
N GLU A 6 12.54 -29.26 -13.31
CA GLU A 6 13.18 -30.32 -14.12
C GLU A 6 14.71 -30.22 -14.14
N ASP A 7 15.23 -29.19 -13.48
CA ASP A 7 16.59 -28.69 -13.64
C ASP A 7 17.50 -29.03 -12.46
N LEU A 8 17.00 -29.64 -11.38
CA LEU A 8 17.80 -30.17 -10.27
C LEU A 8 17.33 -31.57 -9.89
N ASP A 9 18.26 -32.52 -9.76
CA ASP A 9 17.96 -33.86 -9.21
C ASP A 9 18.25 -33.86 -7.70
N LEU A 10 17.28 -33.38 -6.91
CA LEU A 10 17.34 -33.36 -5.44
C LEU A 10 16.68 -34.62 -4.88
N ARG A 11 17.42 -35.39 -4.07
CA ARG A 11 16.96 -36.65 -3.49
C ARG A 11 17.10 -36.62 -1.98
N THR A 12 16.11 -37.17 -1.28
CA THR A 12 16.15 -37.31 0.18
C THR A 12 16.64 -38.71 0.55
N PRO A 13 17.06 -38.96 1.80
CA PRO A 13 17.55 -40.28 2.22
C PRO A 13 16.55 -41.41 1.91
N GLN A 14 15.25 -41.11 1.90
CA GLN A 14 14.19 -42.06 1.55
C GLN A 14 14.12 -42.35 0.04
N THR A 15 14.42 -41.36 -0.82
CA THR A 15 14.34 -41.51 -2.29
C THR A 15 15.69 -41.84 -2.93
N TRP A 16 16.78 -41.79 -2.16
CA TRP A 16 18.13 -42.15 -2.62
C TRP A 16 18.26 -43.63 -3.02
N GLY A 17 17.56 -44.53 -2.30
CA GLY A 17 17.62 -45.98 -2.50
C GLY A 17 16.54 -46.58 -3.41
N SER A 18 15.57 -45.78 -3.87
CA SER A 18 14.41 -46.27 -4.64
C SER A 18 14.55 -46.15 -6.16
N ALA A 19 15.76 -45.93 -6.67
CA ALA A 19 16.00 -45.93 -8.11
C ALA A 19 15.98 -47.38 -8.66
N PRO A 20 15.24 -47.68 -9.75
CA PRO A 20 15.47 -48.90 -10.50
C PRO A 20 16.90 -48.87 -11.06
N VAL A 21 17.55 -50.03 -11.05
CA VAL A 21 18.97 -50.26 -11.40
C VAL A 21 19.31 -49.90 -12.86
N ASP A 22 18.34 -49.49 -13.67
CA ASP A 22 18.49 -49.24 -15.11
C ASP A 22 19.10 -47.88 -15.48
N ALA A 23 19.34 -46.96 -14.53
CA ALA A 23 19.95 -45.66 -14.84
C ALA A 23 21.49 -45.65 -14.83
N VAL A 24 22.16 -46.77 -14.55
CA VAL A 24 23.63 -46.88 -14.51
C VAL A 24 24.22 -47.42 -15.82
N ALA A 25 23.39 -47.83 -16.80
CA ALA A 25 23.86 -48.40 -18.05
C ALA A 25 23.19 -47.75 -19.28
N SER A 26 23.63 -46.55 -19.66
CA SER A 26 23.51 -46.04 -21.03
C SER A 26 24.53 -44.94 -21.27
N GLY A 27 25.80 -45.35 -21.31
CA GLY A 27 26.82 -44.61 -22.04
C GLY A 27 26.74 -45.01 -23.50
N ASP A 28 25.99 -44.27 -24.31
CA ASP A 28 26.32 -44.05 -25.73
C ASP A 28 25.41 -42.98 -26.32
N HIS A 29 25.94 -41.76 -26.53
CA HIS A 29 25.53 -40.92 -27.65
C HIS A 29 26.69 -40.03 -28.06
N VAL A 30 27.27 -40.41 -29.20
CA VAL A 30 28.36 -39.74 -29.90
C VAL A 30 27.88 -38.41 -30.51
N SER A 31 28.54 -37.34 -30.09
CA SER A 31 28.78 -36.00 -30.66
C SER A 31 28.07 -35.54 -31.94
N ALA A 32 27.47 -34.35 -31.85
CA ALA A 32 27.68 -33.27 -32.84
C ALA A 32 27.46 -31.86 -32.22
N ASN A 33 28.44 -30.98 -32.43
CA ASN A 33 28.45 -29.53 -32.20
C ASN A 33 28.62 -28.94 -30.77
N GLY A 34 29.88 -28.76 -30.37
CA GLY A 34 30.47 -27.42 -30.43
C GLY A 34 29.91 -26.30 -29.55
N LYS A 35 29.47 -26.58 -28.33
CA LYS A 35 29.43 -25.61 -27.22
C LYS A 35 29.72 -26.39 -25.95
N ARG A 36 30.71 -25.94 -25.15
CA ARG A 36 31.11 -26.60 -23.90
C ARG A 36 29.87 -26.74 -23.00
N GLY A 37 29.30 -27.94 -22.95
CA GLY A 37 28.20 -28.27 -22.04
C GLY A 37 28.69 -28.19 -20.61
N SER A 38 27.90 -27.55 -19.75
CA SER A 38 28.16 -27.42 -18.31
C SER A 38 28.40 -28.79 -17.69
N MET A 39 29.64 -29.07 -17.28
CA MET A 39 29.92 -30.12 -16.32
C MET A 39 29.10 -29.85 -15.05
N GLN A 40 28.47 -30.90 -14.53
CA GLN A 40 27.87 -31.06 -13.19
C GLN A 40 26.34 -31.04 -13.16
N GLN A 41 25.75 -32.24 -13.11
CA GLN A 41 24.51 -32.50 -12.39
C GLN A 41 24.36 -34.00 -12.15
N GLY A 42 25.01 -34.49 -11.10
CA GLY A 42 24.65 -35.76 -10.48
C GLY A 42 23.55 -35.52 -9.44
N PRO A 43 22.85 -36.58 -8.99
CA PRO A 43 21.87 -36.46 -7.93
C PRO A 43 22.50 -35.91 -6.64
N VAL A 44 21.86 -34.92 -6.01
CA VAL A 44 22.31 -34.32 -4.75
C VAL A 44 21.46 -34.87 -3.62
N LEU A 45 22.12 -35.39 -2.57
CA LEU A 45 21.44 -35.86 -1.36
C LEU A 45 21.14 -34.67 -0.43
N VAL A 46 19.86 -34.47 -0.14
CA VAL A 46 19.32 -33.28 0.52
C VAL A 46 18.34 -33.68 1.62
N ASP A 47 18.29 -32.93 2.71
CA ASP A 47 17.31 -33.15 3.78
C ASP A 47 15.88 -32.75 3.35
N ASP A 48 14.86 -33.31 4.01
CA ASP A 48 13.45 -33.06 3.69
C ASP A 48 13.09 -31.56 3.83
N ALA A 49 13.67 -30.87 4.81
CA ALA A 49 13.45 -29.44 5.03
C ALA A 49 14.04 -28.58 3.89
N VAL A 50 15.22 -28.95 3.38
CA VAL A 50 15.84 -28.24 2.25
C VAL A 50 15.04 -28.52 0.97
N LEU A 51 14.63 -29.76 0.72
CA LEU A 51 13.78 -30.06 -0.44
C LEU A 51 12.46 -29.27 -0.41
N ALA A 52 11.84 -29.15 0.77
CA ALA A 52 10.64 -28.32 0.95
C ALA A 52 10.91 -26.83 0.67
N CYS A 53 12.05 -26.29 1.11
CA CYS A 53 12.46 -24.91 0.81
C CYS A 53 12.62 -24.67 -0.69
N PHE A 54 13.25 -25.61 -1.41
CA PHE A 54 13.45 -25.51 -2.85
C PHE A 54 12.14 -25.60 -3.64
N ASN A 55 11.22 -26.48 -3.25
CA ASN A 55 9.89 -26.54 -3.86
C ASN A 55 9.10 -25.26 -3.61
N GLN A 56 9.12 -24.74 -2.38
CA GLN A 56 8.43 -23.50 -2.08
C GLN A 56 9.08 -22.29 -2.79
N ALA A 57 10.40 -22.28 -2.96
CA ALA A 57 11.09 -21.25 -3.73
C ALA A 57 10.68 -21.28 -5.21
N TYR A 58 10.54 -22.48 -5.79
CA TYR A 58 10.02 -22.69 -7.13
C TYR A 58 8.58 -22.17 -7.27
N ASP A 59 7.71 -22.49 -6.30
CA ASP A 59 6.32 -22.02 -6.28
C ASP A 59 6.24 -20.49 -6.19
N ILE A 60 7.08 -19.86 -5.35
CA ILE A 60 7.17 -18.39 -5.24
C ILE A 60 7.64 -17.79 -6.57
N ALA A 61 8.69 -18.34 -7.18
CA ALA A 61 9.20 -17.87 -8.48
C ALA A 61 8.14 -18.01 -9.58
N SER A 62 7.41 -19.13 -9.62
CA SER A 62 6.31 -19.35 -10.57
C SER A 62 5.15 -18.38 -10.34
N ALA A 63 4.77 -18.14 -9.08
CA ALA A 63 3.71 -17.19 -8.71
C ALA A 63 4.05 -15.74 -9.13
N HIS A 64 5.32 -15.35 -8.99
CA HIS A 64 5.82 -14.04 -9.41
C HIS A 64 6.25 -13.99 -10.88
N ARG A 65 6.08 -15.09 -11.64
CA ARG A 65 6.46 -15.22 -13.06
C ARG A 65 7.92 -14.85 -13.32
N ALA A 66 8.80 -15.17 -12.37
CA ALA A 66 10.23 -15.06 -12.56
C ALA A 66 10.70 -16.10 -13.60
N GLY A 67 11.63 -15.72 -14.45
CA GLY A 67 12.24 -16.64 -15.43
C GLY A 67 13.17 -17.66 -14.74
N GLU A 68 13.66 -17.30 -13.55
CA GLU A 68 14.56 -18.13 -12.78
C GLU A 68 14.28 -18.14 -11.27
N VAL A 69 14.58 -19.27 -10.62
CA VAL A 69 14.61 -19.43 -9.16
C VAL A 69 15.95 -18.86 -8.67
N ARG A 70 15.90 -17.61 -8.21
CA ARG A 70 17.03 -16.88 -7.61
C ARG A 70 17.18 -17.13 -6.10
N ILE A 71 18.31 -16.70 -5.51
CA ILE A 71 18.59 -16.86 -4.07
C ILE A 71 17.53 -16.16 -3.22
N GLU A 72 16.98 -15.03 -3.65
CA GLU A 72 15.95 -14.27 -2.93
C GLU A 72 14.65 -15.09 -2.77
N HIS A 73 14.29 -15.89 -3.79
CA HIS A 73 13.15 -16.80 -3.70
C HIS A 73 13.41 -17.91 -2.68
N LEU A 74 14.65 -18.43 -2.65
CA LEU A 74 15.09 -19.43 -1.66
C LEU A 74 15.07 -18.85 -0.24
N LEU A 75 15.60 -17.64 -0.03
CA LEU A 75 15.59 -16.98 1.27
C LEU A 75 14.16 -16.67 1.72
N ASN A 76 13.30 -16.19 0.83
CA ASN A 76 11.90 -15.96 1.14
C ASN A 76 11.18 -17.27 1.53
N ALA A 77 11.45 -18.38 0.84
CA ALA A 77 10.95 -19.70 1.22
C ALA A 77 11.47 -20.15 2.60
N MET A 78 12.76 -19.94 2.88
CA MET A 78 13.36 -20.28 4.17
C MET A 78 12.73 -19.50 5.35
N THR A 79 12.22 -18.29 5.13
CA THR A 79 11.48 -17.53 6.15
C THR A 79 10.04 -18.01 6.38
N ARG A 80 9.51 -18.89 5.52
CA ARG A 80 8.12 -19.38 5.58
C ARG A 80 7.99 -20.78 6.17
N LEU A 81 9.03 -21.60 6.09
CA LEU A 81 9.07 -22.93 6.69
C LEU A 81 9.67 -22.85 8.10
N ASP A 82 8.99 -23.47 9.07
CA ASP A 82 9.36 -23.36 10.49
C ASP A 82 10.78 -23.90 10.76
N ALA A 83 11.15 -25.02 10.15
CA ALA A 83 12.47 -25.65 10.34
C ALA A 83 13.63 -24.73 9.90
N SER A 84 13.47 -24.01 8.78
CA SER A 84 14.46 -23.05 8.29
C SER A 84 14.40 -21.70 8.97
N ALA A 85 13.22 -21.27 9.42
CA ALA A 85 13.07 -20.05 10.21
C ALA A 85 13.82 -20.18 11.54
N VAL A 86 13.71 -21.32 12.23
CA VAL A 86 14.47 -21.60 13.47
C VAL A 86 15.98 -21.56 13.21
N ALA A 87 16.46 -22.12 12.11
CA ALA A 87 17.88 -22.07 11.75
C ALA A 87 18.35 -20.63 11.48
N LEU A 88 17.56 -19.83 10.75
CA LEU A 88 17.84 -18.41 10.52
C LEU A 88 17.92 -17.61 11.84
N GLU A 89 16.98 -17.83 12.76
CA GLU A 89 16.98 -17.20 14.09
C GLU A 89 18.17 -17.65 14.94
N GLY A 90 18.59 -18.92 14.81
CA GLY A 90 19.80 -19.45 15.45
C GLY A 90 21.08 -18.73 15.02
N HIS A 91 21.11 -18.20 13.79
CA HIS A 91 22.18 -17.34 13.28
C HIS A 91 21.96 -15.85 13.60
N GLY A 92 20.95 -15.52 14.41
CA GLY A 92 20.59 -14.16 14.84
C GLY A 92 19.87 -13.33 13.78
N ILE A 93 19.44 -13.94 12.68
CA ILE A 93 18.78 -13.22 11.58
C ILE A 93 17.35 -12.86 11.99
N ARG A 94 16.97 -11.60 11.79
CA ARG A 94 15.58 -11.15 11.99
C ARG A 94 14.66 -11.63 10.86
N VAL A 95 14.05 -12.80 11.04
CA VAL A 95 13.21 -13.49 10.03
C VAL A 95 12.10 -12.61 9.44
N LEU A 96 11.38 -11.85 10.27
CA LEU A 96 10.29 -10.98 9.79
C LEU A 96 10.80 -9.82 8.92
N ALA A 97 11.98 -9.29 9.22
CA ALA A 97 12.58 -8.20 8.45
C ALA A 97 13.13 -8.74 7.12
N LEU A 98 13.83 -9.88 7.17
CA LEU A 98 14.31 -10.59 5.99
C LEU A 98 13.17 -10.91 5.03
N LYS A 99 12.06 -11.48 5.54
CA LYS A 99 10.87 -11.82 4.75
C LYS A 99 10.29 -10.63 4.01
N ARG A 100 10.17 -9.48 4.70
CA ARG A 100 9.65 -8.24 4.10
C ARG A 100 10.57 -7.75 2.98
N GLU A 101 11.87 -7.68 3.22
CA GLU A 101 12.83 -7.20 2.22
C GLU A 101 12.90 -8.13 1.01
N THR A 102 12.99 -9.45 1.21
CA THR A 102 12.97 -10.41 0.10
C THR A 102 11.65 -10.36 -0.68
N ALA A 103 10.50 -10.18 0.00
CA ALA A 103 9.23 -10.00 -0.68
C ALA A 103 9.16 -8.70 -1.50
N THR A 104 9.74 -7.60 -1.00
CA THR A 104 9.81 -6.35 -1.77
C THR A 104 10.70 -6.47 -2.99
N ILE A 105 11.83 -7.17 -2.89
CA ILE A 105 12.73 -7.40 -4.02
C ILE A 105 12.08 -8.28 -5.07
N ILE A 106 11.40 -9.36 -4.66
CA ILE A 106 10.68 -10.24 -5.59
C ILE A 106 9.51 -9.50 -6.24
N ALA A 107 8.77 -8.66 -5.50
CA ALA A 107 7.66 -7.88 -6.05
C ALA A 107 8.12 -6.73 -6.98
N GLY A 108 9.32 -6.20 -6.76
CA GLY A 108 9.95 -5.19 -7.61
C GLY A 108 10.63 -5.75 -8.86
N ASP A 109 10.73 -7.06 -9.00
CA ASP A 109 11.35 -7.70 -10.15
C ASP A 109 10.41 -7.70 -11.37
N ILE A 110 10.98 -7.48 -12.55
CA ILE A 110 10.21 -7.39 -13.79
C ILE A 110 9.92 -8.83 -14.28
N PRO A 111 8.65 -9.21 -14.52
CA PRO A 111 8.31 -10.55 -15.01
C PRO A 111 9.07 -10.87 -16.31
N ALA A 112 9.82 -11.97 -16.32
CA ALA A 112 10.69 -12.33 -17.45
C ALA A 112 9.90 -12.81 -18.69
N VAL A 113 8.66 -13.27 -18.51
CA VAL A 113 7.81 -13.78 -19.59
C VAL A 113 6.55 -12.91 -19.73
N PRO A 114 6.46 -12.06 -20.76
CA PRO A 114 5.21 -11.37 -21.08
C PRO A 114 4.25 -12.36 -21.75
N GLY A 115 3.42 -13.03 -20.95
CA GLY A 115 2.41 -13.98 -21.47
C GLY A 115 1.60 -14.66 -20.36
N SER A 116 0.39 -15.12 -20.70
CA SER A 116 -0.52 -15.84 -19.79
C SER A 116 -0.38 -17.37 -19.93
N GLY A 117 0.84 -17.89 -19.86
CA GLY A 117 1.11 -19.33 -19.88
C GLY A 117 1.72 -19.82 -18.56
N PRO A 118 1.70 -21.13 -18.29
CA PRO A 118 2.41 -21.71 -17.15
C PRO A 118 3.92 -21.41 -17.29
N VAL A 119 4.49 -20.77 -16.28
CA VAL A 119 5.92 -20.44 -16.23
C VAL A 119 6.62 -21.54 -15.43
N SER A 120 7.53 -22.25 -16.10
CA SER A 120 8.47 -23.18 -15.48
C SER A 120 9.81 -22.47 -15.24
N PRO A 121 10.01 -21.83 -14.06
CA PRO A 121 11.26 -21.13 -13.77
C PRO A 121 12.43 -22.12 -13.75
N ARG A 122 13.57 -21.71 -14.29
CA ARG A 122 14.83 -22.49 -14.22
C ARG A 122 15.64 -22.05 -13.01
N ARG A 123 16.53 -22.87 -12.44
CA ARG A 123 17.47 -22.39 -11.42
C ARG A 123 18.37 -21.30 -11.98
N SER A 124 18.67 -20.32 -11.13
CA SER A 124 19.79 -19.41 -11.35
C SER A 124 21.12 -20.15 -11.16
N GLU A 125 22.17 -19.72 -11.86
CA GLU A 125 23.54 -20.24 -11.68
C GLU A 125 24.04 -20.00 -10.23
N GLU A 126 23.61 -18.92 -9.58
CA GLU A 126 24.00 -18.66 -8.19
C GLU A 126 23.44 -19.72 -7.22
N VAL A 127 22.17 -20.10 -7.39
CA VAL A 127 21.54 -21.16 -6.59
C VAL A 127 22.19 -22.52 -6.85
N ALA A 128 22.58 -22.77 -8.10
CA ALA A 128 23.32 -23.95 -8.48
C ALA A 128 24.66 -24.06 -7.76
N ASP A 129 25.41 -22.96 -7.71
CA ASP A 129 26.72 -22.90 -7.08
C ASP A 129 26.61 -23.01 -5.55
N VAL A 130 25.64 -22.33 -4.93
CA VAL A 130 25.36 -22.48 -3.49
C VAL A 130 25.09 -23.94 -3.13
N LEU A 131 24.23 -24.62 -3.90
CA LEU A 131 23.92 -26.03 -3.66
C LEU A 131 25.15 -26.93 -3.86
N LYS A 132 25.99 -26.64 -4.86
CA LYS A 132 27.22 -27.39 -5.13
C LYS A 132 28.23 -27.26 -3.99
N TYR A 133 28.43 -26.05 -3.46
CA TYR A 133 29.31 -25.84 -2.30
C TYR A 133 28.71 -26.50 -1.04
N ALA A 134 27.41 -26.37 -0.82
CA ALA A 134 26.72 -27.01 0.31
C ALA A 134 26.83 -28.55 0.23
N ALA A 135 26.67 -29.13 -0.95
CA ALA A 135 26.88 -30.56 -1.20
C ALA A 135 28.32 -31.00 -0.95
N ALA A 136 29.31 -30.16 -1.26
CA ALA A 136 30.71 -30.44 -0.93
C ALA A 136 30.96 -30.45 0.59
N PHE A 137 30.33 -29.55 1.36
CA PHE A 137 30.38 -29.57 2.82
C PHE A 137 29.69 -30.78 3.44
N ALA A 138 28.50 -31.13 2.94
CA ALA A 138 27.74 -32.29 3.38
C ALA A 138 28.46 -33.61 3.05
N SER A 139 29.06 -33.70 1.87
CA SER A 139 29.85 -34.88 1.45
C SER A 139 31.06 -35.13 2.35
N ARG A 140 31.75 -34.08 2.83
CA ARG A 140 32.85 -34.24 3.81
C ARG A 140 32.38 -34.84 5.13
N ARG A 141 31.12 -34.63 5.50
CA ARG A 141 30.49 -35.17 6.71
C ARG A 141 29.75 -36.50 6.47
N ASN A 142 29.73 -36.99 5.23
CA ASN A 142 28.89 -38.12 4.78
C ASN A 142 27.41 -37.96 5.19
N ALA A 143 26.90 -36.73 5.12
CA ALA A 143 25.52 -36.40 5.48
C ALA A 143 24.76 -35.82 4.28
N ALA A 144 23.43 -35.72 4.41
CA ALA A 144 22.59 -34.97 3.48
C ALA A 144 22.82 -33.45 3.65
N VAL A 145 22.60 -32.68 2.59
CA VAL A 145 22.65 -31.21 2.66
C VAL A 145 21.56 -30.70 3.58
N THR A 146 21.95 -29.92 4.57
CA THR A 146 21.06 -29.29 5.55
C THR A 146 20.90 -27.79 5.28
N ILE A 147 19.93 -27.16 5.94
CA ILE A 147 19.73 -25.69 5.87
C ILE A 147 20.97 -24.94 6.38
N GLU A 148 21.64 -25.49 7.40
CA GLU A 148 22.85 -24.92 7.99
C GLU A 148 24.02 -24.87 6.99
N ASP A 149 24.14 -25.88 6.12
CA ASP A 149 25.16 -25.90 5.06
C ASP A 149 24.94 -24.78 4.04
N ILE A 150 23.68 -24.54 3.67
CA ILE A 150 23.31 -23.46 2.74
C ILE A 150 23.62 -22.11 3.38
N LEU A 151 23.26 -21.91 4.64
CA LEU A 151 23.57 -20.67 5.37
C LEU A 151 25.08 -20.48 5.52
N GLN A 152 25.83 -21.54 5.83
CA GLN A 152 27.28 -21.48 5.92
C GLN A 152 27.91 -21.01 4.61
N VAL A 153 27.49 -21.57 3.46
CA VAL A 153 27.99 -21.17 2.14
C VAL A 153 27.69 -19.70 1.87
N LEU A 154 26.46 -19.26 2.12
CA LEU A 154 26.03 -17.87 1.92
C LEU A 154 26.82 -16.89 2.82
N PHE A 155 27.20 -17.31 4.03
CA PHE A 155 28.04 -16.50 4.92
C PHE A 155 29.54 -16.54 4.60
N GLU A 156 30.04 -17.60 3.96
CA GLU A 156 31.46 -17.75 3.62
C GLU A 156 31.80 -17.03 2.30
N HIS A 157 30.90 -17.04 1.32
CA HIS A 157 31.10 -16.51 -0.03
C HIS A 157 30.39 -15.15 -0.24
N ARG A 158 30.56 -14.24 0.72
CA ARG A 158 29.82 -12.95 0.84
C ARG A 158 29.96 -12.00 -0.36
N SER A 159 31.02 -12.15 -1.14
CA SER A 159 31.29 -11.29 -2.31
C SER A 159 30.81 -11.89 -3.62
N GLU A 160 30.44 -13.18 -3.63
CA GLU A 160 30.11 -13.92 -4.86
C GLU A 160 28.61 -13.91 -5.14
N PHE A 161 27.78 -13.78 -4.09
CA PHE A 161 26.32 -13.81 -4.20
C PHE A 161 25.71 -12.49 -3.76
N GLY A 162 25.00 -11.78 -4.64
CA GLY A 162 24.41 -10.48 -4.33
C GLY A 162 23.43 -10.52 -3.14
N ALA A 163 22.71 -11.62 -2.98
CA ALA A 163 21.75 -11.84 -1.90
C ALA A 163 22.39 -12.16 -0.54
N SER A 164 23.71 -12.40 -0.47
CA SER A 164 24.41 -12.64 0.79
C SER A 164 24.58 -11.36 1.63
N ASP A 165 24.70 -10.19 0.99
CA ASP A 165 24.70 -8.89 1.69
C ASP A 165 23.38 -8.63 2.41
N LEU A 166 22.26 -9.07 1.80
CA LEU A 166 20.93 -8.96 2.37
C LEU A 166 20.83 -9.75 3.70
N LEU A 167 21.34 -10.99 3.73
CA LEU A 167 21.38 -11.78 4.97
C LEU A 167 22.22 -11.10 6.07
N LEU A 168 23.32 -10.45 5.69
CA LEU A 168 24.25 -9.81 6.62
C LEU A 168 23.71 -8.51 7.22
N ARG A 169 22.88 -7.78 6.49
CA ARG A 169 22.15 -6.62 7.03
C ARG A 169 21.22 -6.99 8.18
N PHE A 170 20.78 -8.24 8.21
CA PHE A 170 19.85 -8.74 9.24
C PHE A 170 20.50 -9.66 10.28
N ALA A 171 21.76 -10.05 10.09
CA ALA A 171 22.55 -10.77 11.08
C ALA A 171 23.09 -9.79 12.16
N PRO A 172 23.24 -10.23 13.42
CA PRO A 172 23.76 -9.39 14.48
C PRO A 172 25.25 -9.12 14.22
N ARG A 173 25.65 -7.85 14.27
CA ARG A 173 27.05 -7.45 14.18
C ARG A 173 27.77 -7.97 15.43
N ALA A 174 28.59 -9.01 15.29
CA ALA A 174 29.40 -9.51 16.40
C ALA A 174 30.33 -8.39 16.91
N PRO A 175 30.46 -8.19 18.24
CA PRO A 175 31.45 -7.27 18.79
C PRO A 175 32.85 -7.79 18.45
N GLU A 176 33.65 -6.97 17.77
CA GLU A 176 35.05 -7.24 17.47
C GLU A 176 35.80 -7.50 18.80
N PRO A 177 36.46 -8.66 18.98
CA PRO A 177 37.13 -8.95 20.24
C PRO A 177 38.26 -7.96 20.46
N LEU A 178 38.17 -7.19 21.55
CA LEU A 178 39.16 -6.19 21.92
C LEU A 178 40.56 -6.82 22.04
N PRO A 179 41.60 -6.23 21.45
CA PRO A 179 42.97 -6.70 21.64
C PRO A 179 43.39 -6.53 23.11
N PRO A 180 44.20 -7.44 23.68
CA PRO A 180 44.64 -7.32 25.06
C PRO A 180 45.51 -6.06 25.24
N LEU A 181 45.18 -5.27 26.26
CA LEU A 181 45.91 -4.07 26.65
C LEU A 181 47.28 -4.42 27.22
N THR A 182 48.32 -4.45 26.38
CA THR A 182 49.70 -4.30 26.83
C THR A 182 50.35 -3.10 26.15
N ARG A 183 50.60 -2.10 26.98
CA ARG A 183 51.21 -0.80 26.72
C ARG A 183 52.73 -0.94 26.52
N SER A 184 53.28 -0.35 25.46
CA SER A 184 54.52 0.45 25.51
C SER A 184 54.82 1.08 24.15
N GLU A 185 54.74 2.40 24.09
CA GLU A 185 55.39 3.23 23.07
C GLU A 185 56.92 3.17 23.27
N PRO A 186 57.74 3.37 22.21
CA PRO A 186 58.31 4.71 22.08
C PRO A 186 58.52 5.23 20.64
N ARG A 187 58.64 6.55 20.61
CA ARG A 187 58.89 7.49 19.52
C ARG A 187 60.28 7.32 18.88
N TYR A 188 60.35 7.27 17.53
CA TYR A 188 61.25 8.08 16.67
C TYR A 188 61.04 7.72 15.19
N ALA A 189 61.06 8.71 14.30
CA ALA A 189 61.27 8.51 12.86
C ALA A 189 62.52 9.30 12.43
N PRO A 190 63.34 8.75 11.52
CA PRO A 190 63.56 9.45 10.24
C PRO A 190 63.67 8.51 9.02
N SER A 191 63.18 9.00 7.88
CA SER A 191 63.36 8.47 6.50
C SER A 191 64.70 9.00 5.92
N PRO A 192 65.41 8.44 4.88
CA PRO A 192 64.85 8.07 3.57
C PRO A 192 65.57 7.00 2.66
N TYR A 193 64.86 6.66 1.56
CA TYR A 193 65.28 6.02 0.29
C TYR A 193 65.55 4.49 0.20
N ARG A 194 64.54 3.74 -0.30
CA ARG A 194 64.68 2.74 -1.38
C ARG A 194 63.32 2.44 -2.04
N TYR A 195 63.22 2.56 -3.35
CA TYR A 195 62.12 2.05 -4.20
C TYR A 195 62.70 0.98 -5.15
N PRO A 196 61.89 0.12 -5.82
CA PRO A 196 60.50 -0.30 -5.56
C PRO A 196 60.31 -1.84 -5.60
N ALA A 197 59.28 -2.36 -4.95
CA ALA A 197 58.63 -3.61 -5.35
C ALA A 197 57.15 -3.54 -4.98
N GLU A 198 56.31 -3.88 -5.96
CA GLU A 198 54.87 -3.65 -6.02
C GLU A 198 54.04 -4.58 -5.11
N TYR A 199 52.79 -4.16 -4.94
CA TYR A 199 51.62 -4.88 -4.41
C TYR A 199 51.50 -5.04 -2.89
N SER A 200 50.86 -4.05 -2.25
CA SER A 200 49.74 -4.32 -1.33
C SER A 200 48.87 -3.08 -1.07
N ARG A 201 47.58 -3.36 -0.94
CA ARG A 201 46.43 -2.45 -0.94
C ARG A 201 46.54 -1.31 0.06
N SER A 202 46.20 -0.12 -0.43
CA SER A 202 46.06 1.11 0.34
C SER A 202 44.86 1.04 1.30
N SER A 203 45.13 1.60 2.46
CA SER A 203 44.30 1.85 3.64
C SER A 203 43.20 2.89 3.43
N TYR A 204 41.96 2.53 3.73
CA TYR A 204 40.90 3.42 4.23
C TYR A 204 40.14 2.67 5.35
N ARG A 205 40.79 2.53 6.51
CA ARG A 205 40.24 1.85 7.71
C ARG A 205 40.27 2.79 8.92
N GLN A 206 39.68 3.98 8.82
CA GLN A 206 39.50 4.84 10.00
C GLN A 206 38.47 5.97 9.79
N GLU A 207 37.17 5.67 9.65
CA GLU A 207 36.17 6.76 9.65
C GLU A 207 34.76 6.44 10.21
N TYR A 208 34.48 5.24 10.73
CA TYR A 208 33.12 4.91 11.24
C TYR A 208 33.11 4.39 12.68
N LEU A 209 33.72 5.15 13.60
CA LEU A 209 33.28 5.12 15.00
C LEU A 209 32.22 6.20 15.13
N GLY A 210 30.96 5.77 15.23
CA GLY A 210 29.81 6.66 15.32
C GLY A 210 30.03 7.69 16.42
N THR A 211 30.09 8.94 16.00
CA THR A 211 30.24 10.09 16.88
C THR A 211 28.91 10.29 17.62
N PRO A 212 28.87 10.99 18.78
CA PRO A 212 27.61 11.25 19.51
C PRO A 212 26.54 11.96 18.66
N THR A 213 26.89 12.49 17.49
CA THR A 213 25.96 12.98 16.48
C THR A 213 25.15 11.87 15.80
N ASP A 214 25.66 10.65 15.66
CA ASP A 214 24.92 9.50 15.07
C ASP A 214 23.80 9.03 15.99
N ALA A 215 23.98 9.09 17.31
CA ALA A 215 22.91 8.80 18.28
C ALA A 215 21.79 9.84 18.22
N LEU A 216 22.15 11.12 18.06
CA LEU A 216 21.21 12.23 17.86
C LEU A 216 20.47 12.12 16.51
N GLN A 217 21.19 11.75 15.44
CA GLN A 217 20.60 11.51 14.13
C GLN A 217 19.66 10.30 14.13
N ASN A 218 20.02 9.21 14.80
CA ASN A 218 19.16 8.04 14.93
C ASN A 218 17.89 8.36 15.74
N SER A 219 17.98 9.15 16.82
CA SER A 219 16.79 9.60 17.55
C SER A 219 15.89 10.51 16.71
N ARG A 220 16.48 11.34 15.84
CA ARG A 220 15.74 12.18 14.91
C ARG A 220 15.07 11.34 13.82
N ILE A 221 15.74 10.33 13.30
CA ILE A 221 15.18 9.39 12.32
C ILE A 221 14.01 8.60 12.94
N GLU A 222 14.14 8.14 14.18
CA GLU A 222 13.07 7.44 14.89
C GLU A 222 11.86 8.36 15.14
N SER A 223 12.10 9.63 15.48
CA SER A 223 11.04 10.63 15.60
C SER A 223 10.34 10.90 14.26
N LEU A 224 11.09 10.94 13.15
CA LEU A 224 10.54 11.13 11.81
C LEU A 224 9.74 9.91 11.34
N GLU A 225 10.17 8.70 11.70
CA GLU A 225 9.41 7.49 11.41
C GLU A 225 8.07 7.49 12.16
N GLN A 226 8.07 7.96 13.40
CA GLN A 226 6.87 8.06 14.22
C GLN A 226 5.91 9.15 13.70
N THR A 227 6.41 10.30 13.24
CA THR A 227 5.57 11.34 12.61
C THR A 227 5.03 10.89 11.27
N VAL A 228 5.81 10.16 10.44
CA VAL A 228 5.33 9.60 9.17
C VAL A 228 4.23 8.56 9.39
N ARG A 229 4.35 7.71 10.42
CA ARG A 229 3.25 6.78 10.80
C ARG A 229 2.01 7.53 11.26
N ALA A 230 2.16 8.57 12.07
CA ALA A 230 1.06 9.39 12.53
C ALA A 230 0.36 10.11 11.36
N LEU A 231 1.13 10.73 10.44
CA LEU A 231 0.61 11.36 9.22
C LEU A 231 -0.06 10.33 8.30
N GLY A 232 0.46 9.12 8.21
CA GLY A 232 -0.17 8.03 7.44
C GLY A 232 -1.51 7.60 8.02
N GLN A 233 -1.63 7.56 9.35
CA GLN A 233 -2.92 7.32 10.01
C GLN A 233 -3.87 8.50 9.82
N ASP A 234 -3.37 9.73 9.91
CA ASP A 234 -4.18 10.94 9.78
C ASP A 234 -4.72 11.10 8.35
N LEU A 235 -3.89 10.85 7.33
CA LEU A 235 -4.30 10.87 5.92
C LEU A 235 -5.27 9.72 5.59
N SER A 236 -5.14 8.58 6.26
CA SER A 236 -6.14 7.52 6.17
C SER A 236 -7.48 7.97 6.76
N ASN A 237 -7.47 8.60 7.93
CA ASN A 237 -8.68 9.11 8.58
C ASN A 237 -9.33 10.23 7.74
N GLU A 238 -8.54 11.13 7.16
CA GLU A 238 -9.02 12.17 6.24
C GLU A 238 -9.60 11.57 4.97
N ARG A 239 -8.98 10.54 4.38
CA ARG A 239 -9.57 9.82 3.25
C ARG A 239 -10.91 9.17 3.62
N HIS A 240 -11.06 8.66 4.84
CA HIS A 240 -12.35 8.13 5.32
C HIS A 240 -13.38 9.24 5.53
N ALA A 241 -12.99 10.39 6.08
CA ALA A 241 -13.86 11.54 6.27
C ALA A 241 -14.30 12.15 4.94
N ILE A 242 -13.36 12.36 4.00
CA ILE A 242 -13.62 12.84 2.64
C ILE A 242 -14.48 11.83 1.87
N ALA A 243 -14.22 10.52 1.98
CA ALA A 243 -15.08 9.52 1.38
C ALA A 243 -16.50 9.52 1.98
N GLY A 244 -16.64 9.84 3.27
CA GLY A 244 -17.92 10.10 3.92
C GLY A 244 -18.63 11.30 3.30
N LEU A 245 -17.94 12.45 3.22
CA LEU A 245 -18.48 13.68 2.64
C LEU A 245 -18.85 13.52 1.16
N ILE A 246 -18.05 12.81 0.37
CA ILE A 246 -18.37 12.51 -1.04
C ILE A 246 -19.60 11.61 -1.13
N ARG A 247 -19.73 10.62 -0.24
CA ARG A 247 -20.91 9.76 -0.20
C ARG A 247 -22.16 10.52 0.21
N ASP A 248 -22.05 11.45 1.14
CA ASP A 248 -23.16 12.29 1.59
C ASP A 248 -23.50 13.34 0.53
N LEU A 249 -22.52 13.94 -0.15
CA LEU A 249 -22.75 14.81 -1.31
C LEU A 249 -23.39 14.04 -2.47
N ALA A 250 -22.98 12.80 -2.73
CA ALA A 250 -23.61 11.94 -3.73
C ALA A 250 -25.07 11.62 -3.36
N ARG A 251 -25.36 11.45 -2.07
CA ARG A 251 -26.74 11.28 -1.59
C ARG A 251 -27.57 12.56 -1.71
N ASP A 252 -27.02 13.69 -1.31
CA ASP A 252 -27.69 14.99 -1.36
C ASP A 252 -27.92 15.44 -2.82
N THR A 253 -26.98 15.17 -3.73
CA THR A 253 -27.16 15.46 -5.17
C THR A 253 -28.24 14.59 -5.81
N VAL A 254 -28.34 13.31 -5.43
CA VAL A 254 -29.45 12.44 -5.87
C VAL A 254 -30.79 12.93 -5.29
N ALA A 255 -30.81 13.34 -4.02
CA ALA A 255 -32.01 13.92 -3.40
C ALA A 255 -32.42 15.23 -4.09
N HIS A 256 -31.47 16.10 -4.42
CA HIS A 256 -31.71 17.34 -5.15
C HIS A 256 -32.11 17.10 -6.61
N GLN A 257 -31.59 16.08 -7.29
CA GLN A 257 -32.05 15.72 -8.63
C GLN A 257 -33.49 15.19 -8.62
N ASP A 258 -33.87 14.40 -7.60
CA ASP A 258 -35.26 13.92 -7.46
C ASP A 258 -36.23 15.08 -7.14
N ASP A 259 -35.81 16.03 -6.30
CA ASP A 259 -36.60 17.22 -5.95
C ASP A 259 -36.64 18.27 -7.09
N GLN A 260 -35.56 18.40 -7.84
CA GLN A 260 -35.50 19.20 -9.07
C GLN A 260 -36.38 18.58 -10.17
N GLY A 261 -36.41 17.25 -10.29
CA GLY A 261 -37.31 16.52 -11.19
C GLY A 261 -38.78 16.71 -10.81
N ARG A 262 -39.12 16.66 -9.51
CA ARG A 262 -40.48 16.95 -9.02
C ARG A 262 -40.89 18.40 -9.23
N SER A 263 -40.01 19.35 -8.96
CA SER A 263 -40.28 20.78 -9.17
C SER A 263 -40.37 21.17 -10.65
N GLN A 264 -39.54 20.58 -11.52
CA GLN A 264 -39.67 20.72 -12.98
C GLN A 264 -40.95 20.08 -13.50
N GLY A 265 -41.34 18.92 -12.96
CA GLY A 265 -42.63 18.29 -13.25
C GLY A 265 -43.80 19.18 -12.87
N LEU A 266 -43.79 19.78 -11.68
CA LEU A 266 -44.81 20.73 -11.22
C LEU A 266 -44.85 22.01 -12.06
N LEU A 267 -43.70 22.52 -12.52
CA LEU A 267 -43.65 23.66 -13.43
C LEU A 267 -44.20 23.32 -14.80
N LEU A 268 -43.86 22.16 -15.36
CA LEU A 268 -44.41 21.68 -16.63
C LEU A 268 -45.93 21.47 -16.55
N ASP A 269 -46.42 20.94 -15.44
CA ASP A 269 -47.86 20.73 -15.21
C ASP A 269 -48.60 22.07 -15.03
N ARG A 270 -47.98 23.05 -14.35
CA ARG A 270 -48.49 24.43 -14.25
C ARG A 270 -48.45 25.18 -15.59
N LEU A 271 -47.44 24.93 -16.41
CA LEU A 271 -47.29 25.55 -17.74
C LEU A 271 -48.29 24.93 -18.73
N ALA A 272 -48.53 23.62 -18.66
CA ALA A 272 -49.60 22.94 -19.37
C ALA A 272 -50.98 23.45 -18.92
N ALA A 273 -51.20 23.63 -17.62
CA ALA A 273 -52.43 24.21 -17.07
C ALA A 273 -52.66 25.65 -17.55
N LEU A 274 -51.59 26.46 -17.61
CA LEU A 274 -51.60 27.81 -18.20
C LEU A 274 -51.92 27.78 -19.69
N GLU A 275 -51.38 26.82 -20.44
CA GLU A 275 -51.67 26.67 -21.86
C GLU A 275 -53.14 26.27 -22.11
N THR A 276 -53.70 25.37 -21.30
CA THR A 276 -55.13 25.02 -21.36
C THR A 276 -56.03 26.19 -20.98
N ALA A 277 -55.67 26.97 -19.95
CA ALA A 277 -56.45 28.15 -19.54
C ALA A 277 -56.36 29.29 -20.58
N PHE A 278 -55.23 29.43 -21.26
CA PHE A 278 -55.07 30.39 -22.35
C PHE A 278 -55.86 29.97 -23.59
N ARG A 279 -55.99 28.67 -23.85
CA ARG A 279 -56.89 28.15 -24.91
C ARG A 279 -58.36 28.34 -24.56
N ASP A 280 -58.76 28.05 -23.32
CA ASP A 280 -60.15 28.25 -22.85
C ASP A 280 -60.55 29.74 -22.80
N GLY A 281 -59.65 30.61 -22.36
CA GLY A 281 -59.86 32.07 -22.34
C GLY A 281 -59.95 32.70 -23.73
N ARG A 282 -59.46 32.02 -24.77
CA ARG A 282 -59.57 32.45 -26.18
C ARG A 282 -60.82 31.89 -26.87
N GLY A 283 -61.47 30.89 -26.26
CA GLY A 283 -62.63 30.17 -26.81
C GLY A 283 -64.00 30.75 -26.41
N GLY A 284 -64.06 31.68 -25.46
CA GLY A 284 -65.31 32.28 -24.96
C GLY A 284 -65.49 33.72 -25.43
N SER A 285 -66.30 33.91 -26.47
CA SER A 285 -67.01 35.15 -26.88
C SER A 285 -66.32 36.51 -26.68
N ALA A 286 -66.00 37.15 -27.79
CA ALA A 286 -65.55 38.54 -27.89
C ALA A 286 -66.49 39.52 -27.13
N GLY A 287 -66.04 40.02 -25.98
CA GLY A 287 -66.70 41.11 -25.27
C GLY A 287 -66.61 41.04 -23.75
N SER A 288 -65.43 41.31 -23.18
CA SER A 288 -65.21 42.15 -21.97
C SER A 288 -63.79 41.94 -21.46
N ILE A 289 -62.86 42.77 -21.95
CA ILE A 289 -61.51 42.93 -21.39
C ILE A 289 -61.67 43.87 -20.19
N SER A 290 -62.20 43.39 -19.07
CA SER A 290 -62.43 44.29 -17.91
C SER A 290 -62.16 43.70 -16.54
N ASP A 291 -61.66 42.48 -16.40
CA ASP A 291 -61.18 42.00 -15.10
C ASP A 291 -59.71 41.57 -15.17
N PRO A 292 -58.77 42.45 -14.80
CA PRO A 292 -57.37 42.08 -14.57
C PRO A 292 -57.18 41.33 -13.24
N ALA A 293 -58.23 41.20 -12.43
CA ALA A 293 -58.22 40.53 -11.14
C ALA A 293 -57.60 39.11 -11.13
N PRO A 294 -57.89 38.19 -12.07
CA PRO A 294 -57.28 36.86 -12.07
C PRO A 294 -55.80 36.88 -12.49
N LEU A 295 -55.36 37.89 -13.23
CA LEU A 295 -53.96 38.05 -13.67
C LEU A 295 -53.12 38.69 -12.56
N ILE A 296 -53.69 39.65 -11.83
CA ILE A 296 -53.10 40.27 -10.64
C ILE A 296 -53.01 39.24 -9.49
N ALA A 297 -54.06 38.44 -9.27
CA ALA A 297 -54.03 37.37 -8.28
C ALA A 297 -52.92 36.35 -8.59
N LYS A 298 -52.73 35.99 -9.87
CA LYS A 298 -51.68 35.05 -10.30
C LYS A 298 -50.27 35.66 -10.25
N LEU A 299 -50.13 36.97 -10.48
CA LEU A 299 -48.87 37.68 -10.23
C LEU A 299 -48.53 37.68 -8.74
N GLY A 300 -49.53 37.86 -7.86
CA GLY A 300 -49.37 37.70 -6.42
C GLY A 300 -48.98 36.27 -6.01
N ASP A 301 -49.56 35.24 -6.66
CA ASP A 301 -49.17 33.85 -6.41
C ASP A 301 -47.73 33.55 -6.86
N ILE A 302 -47.28 34.18 -7.96
CA ILE A 302 -45.90 34.07 -8.45
C ILE A 302 -44.93 34.82 -7.52
N GLU A 303 -45.31 36.00 -7.05
CA GLU A 303 -44.54 36.78 -6.08
C GLU A 303 -44.39 36.02 -4.76
N ALA A 304 -45.48 35.47 -4.22
CA ALA A 304 -45.46 34.62 -3.04
C ALA A 304 -44.60 33.35 -3.24
N GLY A 305 -44.60 32.78 -4.46
CA GLY A 305 -43.73 31.65 -4.81
C GLY A 305 -42.25 32.01 -4.87
N LEU A 306 -41.92 33.22 -5.36
CA LEU A 306 -40.56 33.73 -5.39
C LEU A 306 -40.06 34.10 -3.98
N GLU A 307 -40.92 34.66 -3.14
CA GLU A 307 -40.62 34.91 -1.72
C GLU A 307 -40.37 33.61 -0.98
N LEU A 308 -41.18 32.57 -1.20
CA LEU A 308 -40.96 31.24 -0.61
C LEU A 308 -39.62 30.66 -1.07
N ARG A 309 -39.30 30.76 -2.37
CA ARG A 309 -38.01 30.30 -2.94
C ARG A 309 -36.82 31.06 -2.37
N LEU A 310 -36.93 32.37 -2.18
CA LEU A 310 -35.91 33.20 -1.54
C LEU A 310 -35.74 32.81 -0.07
N GLN A 311 -36.84 32.50 0.61
CA GLN A 311 -36.80 32.07 2.01
C GLN A 311 -36.18 30.67 2.15
N GLU A 312 -36.54 29.72 1.30
CA GLU A 312 -35.91 28.39 1.23
C GLU A 312 -34.42 28.48 0.87
N MET A 313 -34.05 29.36 -0.07
CA MET A 313 -32.65 29.62 -0.42
C MET A 313 -31.90 30.28 0.74
N SER A 314 -32.54 31.18 1.48
CA SER A 314 -31.94 31.78 2.68
C SER A 314 -31.74 30.75 3.80
N GLN A 315 -32.66 29.80 3.94
CA GLN A 315 -32.56 28.71 4.92
C GLN A 315 -31.47 27.71 4.52
N SER A 316 -31.36 27.36 3.23
CA SER A 316 -30.28 26.49 2.75
C SER A 316 -28.92 27.16 2.88
N TRP A 317 -28.82 28.48 2.65
CA TRP A 317 -27.63 29.27 2.94
C TRP A 317 -27.28 29.33 4.43
N ALA A 318 -28.26 29.43 5.33
CA ALA A 318 -28.04 29.40 6.77
C ALA A 318 -27.56 28.03 7.25
N ILE A 319 -28.06 26.93 6.67
CA ILE A 319 -27.58 25.58 6.96
C ILE A 319 -26.14 25.40 6.45
N LEU A 320 -25.85 25.85 5.23
CA LEU A 320 -24.49 25.83 4.68
C LEU A 320 -23.52 26.67 5.52
N SER A 321 -23.92 27.86 5.99
CA SER A 321 -23.07 28.69 6.85
C SER A 321 -22.84 28.04 8.21
N SER A 322 -23.87 27.43 8.80
CA SER A 322 -23.73 26.70 10.07
C SER A 322 -22.79 25.50 9.96
N ARG A 323 -22.87 24.75 8.85
CA ARG A 323 -21.96 23.63 8.57
C ARG A 323 -20.53 24.09 8.32
N LEU A 324 -20.34 25.22 7.63
CA LEU A 324 -19.03 25.85 7.46
C LEU A 324 -18.44 26.30 8.80
N GLN A 325 -19.28 26.82 9.69
CA GLN A 325 -18.87 27.25 11.03
C GLN A 325 -18.58 26.05 11.96
N GLU A 326 -19.33 24.94 11.85
CA GLU A 326 -18.99 23.67 12.49
C GLU A 326 -17.68 23.10 11.95
N LEU A 327 -17.43 23.21 10.64
CA LEU A 327 -16.15 22.82 10.04
C LEU A 327 -15.01 23.69 10.57
N GLU A 328 -15.19 25.01 10.64
CA GLU A 328 -14.22 25.93 11.23
C GLU A 328 -13.94 25.58 12.70
N ASN A 329 -14.98 25.29 13.48
CA ASN A 329 -14.84 24.89 14.88
C ASN A 329 -14.15 23.53 15.01
N SER A 330 -14.44 22.55 14.15
CA SER A 330 -13.76 21.25 14.14
C SER A 330 -12.27 21.35 13.77
N ILE A 331 -11.92 22.29 12.87
CA ILE A 331 -10.54 22.59 12.50
C ILE A 331 -9.83 23.29 13.66
N ARG A 332 -10.50 24.22 14.36
CA ARG A 332 -9.97 24.87 15.57
C ARG A 332 -9.79 23.91 16.74
N GLU A 333 -10.73 22.99 16.95
CA GLU A 333 -10.63 21.95 17.98
C GLU A 333 -9.51 20.96 17.66
N ARG A 334 -9.32 20.60 16.38
CA ARG A 334 -8.18 19.79 15.94
C ARG A 334 -6.83 20.52 16.08
N ALA A 335 -6.83 21.86 16.10
CA ALA A 335 -5.64 22.68 16.34
C ALA A 335 -5.25 22.80 17.84
N LEU A 336 -6.01 22.20 18.77
CA LEU A 336 -5.66 22.15 20.19
C LEU A 336 -5.53 20.70 20.69
N PRO A 337 -4.29 20.21 20.76
CA PRO A 337 -3.76 19.74 22.04
C PRO A 337 -2.40 20.40 22.31
N ALA A 338 -2.44 21.60 22.90
CA ALA A 338 -1.26 22.37 23.30
C ALA A 338 -1.01 22.34 24.82
N GLU A 339 -1.24 21.20 25.48
CA GLU A 339 -0.75 20.94 26.84
C GLU A 339 0.12 19.68 26.82
N GLY A 340 1.42 19.85 26.54
CA GLY A 340 2.36 18.73 26.73
C GLY A 340 3.76 18.86 26.14
N VAL A 341 4.03 19.78 25.20
CA VAL A 341 5.35 19.79 24.53
C VAL A 341 5.90 21.22 24.36
N ALA A 342 6.25 21.86 25.47
CA ALA A 342 7.06 23.08 25.49
C ALA A 342 8.56 22.82 25.20
N GLY A 343 8.91 21.71 24.53
CA GLY A 343 10.29 21.22 24.45
C GLY A 343 10.90 21.02 23.05
N LEU A 344 10.14 21.17 21.96
CA LEU A 344 10.61 20.76 20.62
C LEU A 344 10.29 21.79 19.52
N ALA A 345 10.29 23.08 19.85
CA ALA A 345 10.13 24.17 18.88
C ALA A 345 11.38 24.44 18.01
N SER A 346 12.13 23.39 17.65
CA SER A 346 13.19 23.50 16.66
C SER A 346 13.46 22.15 16.02
N VAL A 347 12.65 21.76 15.02
CA VAL A 347 13.10 21.11 13.77
C VAL A 347 11.88 20.95 12.86
N ASP A 348 12.07 21.49 11.68
CA ASP A 348 11.18 21.87 10.60
C ASP A 348 10.49 20.72 9.82
N GLY A 349 9.33 21.01 9.20
CA GLY A 349 8.83 20.28 8.02
C GLY A 349 7.38 19.75 8.01
N GLY A 350 6.36 20.55 8.31
CA GLY A 350 4.95 20.14 8.15
C GLY A 350 3.94 21.29 8.21
N LEU A 351 3.80 22.03 7.10
CA LEU A 351 2.74 22.96 6.68
C LEU A 351 1.75 23.48 7.75
N SER A 352 2.23 24.16 8.79
CA SER A 352 1.47 25.24 9.39
C SER A 352 1.74 26.49 8.55
N PHE A 353 0.73 26.98 7.82
CA PHE A 353 0.81 28.33 7.27
C PHE A 353 0.99 29.27 8.46
N ASP A 354 2.20 29.79 8.64
CA ASP A 354 2.43 30.84 9.62
C ASP A 354 1.65 32.06 9.13
N LEU A 355 0.50 32.29 9.74
CA LEU A 355 -0.35 33.46 9.50
C LEU A 355 0.14 34.64 10.34
N LYS A 356 1.15 34.48 11.22
CA LYS A 356 1.76 35.62 11.93
C LYS A 356 2.24 36.71 10.99
N PRO A 357 2.90 36.45 9.85
CA PRO A 357 3.27 37.51 8.92
C PRO A 357 2.07 38.22 8.31
N ILE A 358 0.92 37.56 8.18
CA ILE A 358 -0.32 38.17 7.68
C ILE A 358 -1.02 38.94 8.80
N ALA A 359 -1.03 38.42 10.02
CA ALA A 359 -1.56 39.07 11.22
C ALA A 359 -0.73 40.29 11.61
N ASP A 360 0.59 40.20 11.63
CA ASP A 360 1.53 41.31 11.86
C ASP A 360 1.39 42.37 10.76
N ARG A 361 1.19 41.96 9.50
CA ARG A 361 0.90 42.92 8.42
C ARG A 361 -0.48 43.56 8.57
N LEU A 362 -1.48 42.84 9.07
CA LEU A 362 -2.81 43.38 9.37
C LEU A 362 -2.78 44.32 10.57
N ASP A 363 -2.02 44.02 11.63
CA ASP A 363 -1.78 44.90 12.78
C ASP A 363 -1.03 46.16 12.36
N VAL A 364 0.00 46.04 11.50
CA VAL A 364 0.71 47.20 10.94
C VAL A 364 -0.21 48.03 10.03
N ILE A 365 -1.11 47.39 9.28
CA ILE A 365 -2.11 48.09 8.46
C ILE A 365 -3.18 48.74 9.35
N GLU A 366 -3.63 48.08 10.41
CA GLU A 366 -4.61 48.60 11.38
C GLU A 366 -4.01 49.76 12.17
N GLU A 367 -2.75 49.66 12.62
CA GLU A 367 -2.01 50.76 13.27
C GLU A 367 -1.70 51.88 12.29
N ALA A 368 -1.46 51.62 11.00
CA ALA A 368 -1.32 52.65 9.98
C ALA A 368 -2.66 53.33 9.65
N VAL A 369 -3.78 52.60 9.66
CA VAL A 369 -5.13 53.13 9.38
C VAL A 369 -5.69 53.90 10.58
N LEU A 370 -5.47 53.41 11.81
CA LEU A 370 -5.85 54.07 13.05
C LEU A 370 -4.89 55.21 13.42
N GLY A 371 -3.60 55.09 13.07
CA GLY A 371 -2.60 56.15 13.22
C GLY A 371 -2.85 57.35 12.31
N ASN A 372 -3.37 57.14 11.10
CA ASN A 372 -3.72 58.19 10.15
C ASN A 372 -4.86 59.12 10.63
N ASN A 373 -5.67 58.70 11.62
CA ASN A 373 -6.66 59.56 12.27
C ASN A 373 -6.07 60.49 13.34
N ARG A 374 -4.82 60.28 13.78
CA ARG A 374 -4.14 61.14 14.76
C ARG A 374 -3.55 62.40 14.12
N ASP A 375 -3.23 62.33 12.81
CA ASP A 375 -2.61 63.42 12.05
C ASP A 375 -3.63 64.36 11.36
N GLN A 376 -4.93 64.04 11.34
CA GLN A 376 -6.00 64.98 10.97
C GLN A 376 -6.14 66.17 11.94
N SER A 377 -5.50 66.10 13.12
CA SER A 377 -5.43 67.21 14.07
C SER A 377 -4.71 68.46 13.51
N GLY A 378 -3.85 68.30 12.50
CA GLY A 378 -3.14 69.42 11.87
C GLY A 378 -4.02 70.33 11.02
N PHE A 379 -5.10 69.80 10.42
CA PHE A 379 -5.98 70.60 9.55
C PHE A 379 -6.98 71.45 10.35
N VAL A 380 -7.36 70.97 11.54
CA VAL A 380 -8.24 71.70 12.49
C VAL A 380 -7.50 72.90 13.11
N ASP A 381 -6.21 72.76 13.44
CA ASP A 381 -5.39 73.86 13.98
C ASP A 381 -5.13 74.99 12.95
N ILE A 382 -5.10 74.66 11.66
CA ILE A 382 -4.97 75.66 10.57
C ILE A 382 -6.26 76.47 10.43
N GLY A 383 -7.43 75.81 10.53
CA GLY A 383 -8.73 76.48 10.49
C GLY A 383 -8.88 77.51 11.63
N ASP A 384 -8.59 77.09 12.86
CA ASP A 384 -8.67 77.96 14.04
C ASP A 384 -7.69 79.14 13.98
N ARG A 385 -6.53 78.96 13.33
CA ARG A 385 -5.51 80.01 13.19
C ARG A 385 -5.79 80.97 12.05
N LEU A 386 -6.39 80.49 10.96
CA LEU A 386 -6.85 81.35 9.87
C LEU A 386 -7.94 82.30 10.38
N SER A 387 -8.88 81.78 11.19
CA SER A 387 -9.91 82.59 11.85
C SER A 387 -9.32 83.64 12.80
N ARG A 388 -8.26 83.31 13.56
CA ARG A 388 -7.56 84.29 14.42
C ARG A 388 -6.82 85.36 13.62
N LEU A 389 -6.23 85.00 12.48
CA LEU A 389 -5.57 85.95 11.58
C LEU A 389 -6.59 86.88 10.93
N GLU A 390 -7.74 86.35 10.55
CA GLU A 390 -8.87 87.11 10.00
C GLU A 390 -9.44 88.09 11.04
N ASP A 391 -9.57 87.67 12.31
CA ASP A 391 -9.97 88.55 13.43
C ASP A 391 -8.94 89.67 13.69
N ILE A 392 -7.64 89.37 13.66
CA ILE A 392 -6.58 90.36 13.88
C ILE A 392 -6.54 91.39 12.73
N ILE A 393 -6.69 90.94 11.49
CA ILE A 393 -6.75 91.81 10.31
C ILE A 393 -8.04 92.65 10.35
N GLY A 394 -9.17 92.05 10.73
CA GLY A 394 -10.43 92.74 10.95
C GLY A 394 -10.33 93.83 12.03
N GLN A 395 -9.61 93.55 13.12
CA GLN A 395 -9.38 94.50 14.21
C GLN A 395 -8.42 95.64 13.81
N ALA A 396 -7.39 95.34 13.02
CA ALA A 396 -6.47 96.35 12.50
C ALA A 396 -7.15 97.31 11.50
N ILE A 397 -8.10 96.81 10.70
CA ILE A 397 -8.86 97.62 9.73
C ILE A 397 -10.00 98.40 10.43
N ALA A 398 -10.58 97.85 11.50
CA ALA A 398 -11.67 98.49 12.25
C ALA A 398 -11.22 99.58 13.24
N THR A 399 -9.93 99.96 13.28
CA THR A 399 -9.42 101.04 14.13
C THR A 399 -9.31 102.35 13.31
N PRO A 400 -10.33 103.22 13.27
CA PRO A 400 -10.23 104.52 12.60
C PRO A 400 -9.31 105.46 13.39
N GLY A 401 -8.41 106.11 12.66
CA GLY A 401 -7.34 106.95 13.19
C GLY A 401 -7.80 108.03 14.16
N GLY A 402 -7.21 108.00 15.35
CA GLY A 402 -7.06 109.15 16.23
C GLY A 402 -5.64 109.68 16.10
N GLU A 403 -5.52 110.95 15.73
CA GLU A 403 -4.27 111.68 15.49
C GLU A 403 -3.26 111.52 16.64
N GLY A 404 -2.07 110.99 16.33
CA GLY A 404 -0.91 111.03 17.22
C GLY A 404 -0.30 109.67 17.59
N GLN A 405 0.06 108.83 16.62
CA GLN A 405 0.99 107.70 16.86
C GLN A 405 1.56 107.13 15.55
N THR A 406 2.59 107.77 15.00
CA THR A 406 3.39 107.25 13.89
C THR A 406 4.41 106.18 14.31
N GLU A 407 4.54 105.88 15.61
CA GLU A 407 5.45 104.84 16.13
C GLU A 407 4.77 103.46 16.33
N GLY A 408 3.44 103.38 16.37
CA GLY A 408 2.72 102.10 16.52
C GLY A 408 2.54 101.31 15.22
N SER A 409 2.51 102.00 14.08
CA SER A 409 2.29 101.38 12.77
C SER A 409 3.53 100.66 12.23
N SER A 410 4.75 101.03 12.65
CA SER A 410 5.96 100.30 12.24
C SER A 410 6.06 98.96 12.96
N GLY A 411 5.76 98.91 14.26
CA GLY A 411 5.77 97.67 15.05
C GLY A 411 4.75 96.64 14.57
N GLY A 412 3.57 97.09 14.12
CA GLY A 412 2.55 96.23 13.51
C GLY A 412 2.97 95.66 12.15
N LEU A 413 3.70 96.43 11.35
CA LEU A 413 4.19 96.00 10.03
C LEU A 413 5.39 95.04 10.17
N GLU A 414 6.22 95.23 11.19
CA GLU A 414 7.34 94.36 11.54
C GLU A 414 6.87 93.02 12.12
N THR A 415 5.79 93.01 12.92
CA THR A 415 5.13 91.76 13.35
C THR A 415 4.43 91.03 12.21
N LEU A 416 3.80 91.75 11.28
CA LEU A 416 3.24 91.17 10.06
C LEU A 416 4.32 90.55 9.18
N ALA A 417 5.45 91.21 8.99
CA ALA A 417 6.59 90.69 8.24
C ALA A 417 7.17 89.42 8.90
N ALA A 418 7.37 89.43 10.22
CA ALA A 418 7.83 88.26 10.95
C ALA A 418 6.84 87.08 10.89
N ASN A 419 5.53 87.36 10.92
CA ASN A 419 4.50 86.34 10.75
C ASN A 419 4.47 85.79 9.32
N PHE A 420 4.75 86.62 8.31
CA PHE A 420 4.82 86.22 6.90
C PHE A 420 6.06 85.36 6.61
N ASP A 421 7.22 85.72 7.14
CA ASP A 421 8.44 84.88 7.08
C ASP A 421 8.23 83.55 7.83
N GLY A 422 7.60 83.59 9.00
CA GLY A 422 7.25 82.39 9.76
C GLY A 422 6.22 81.49 9.06
N LEU A 423 5.30 82.07 8.28
CA LEU A 423 4.35 81.32 7.44
C LEU A 423 5.06 80.70 6.24
N THR A 424 5.94 81.45 5.58
CA THR A 424 6.73 81.00 4.42
C THR A 424 7.63 79.83 4.78
N GLY A 425 8.37 79.93 5.90
CA GLY A 425 9.20 78.83 6.39
C GLY A 425 8.40 77.57 6.74
N LYS A 426 7.16 77.72 7.23
CA LYS A 426 6.27 76.57 7.49
C LYS A 426 5.74 75.95 6.20
N ILE A 427 5.37 76.76 5.21
CA ILE A 427 4.97 76.29 3.89
C ILE A 427 6.11 75.45 3.28
N ASP A 428 7.35 75.93 3.35
CA ASP A 428 8.51 75.17 2.86
C ASP A 428 8.70 73.84 3.62
N THR A 429 8.54 73.81 4.94
CA THR A 429 8.60 72.55 5.70
C THR A 429 7.47 71.57 5.34
N HIS A 430 6.27 72.07 5.04
CA HIS A 430 5.15 71.24 4.61
C HIS A 430 5.32 70.72 3.19
N PHE A 431 5.87 71.54 2.28
CA PHE A 431 6.23 71.08 0.93
C PHE A 431 7.32 70.01 0.98
N GLY A 432 8.32 70.15 1.87
CA GLY A 432 9.30 69.11 2.13
C GLY A 432 8.66 67.81 2.62
N SER A 433 7.80 67.90 3.64
CA SER A 433 7.07 66.73 4.17
C SER A 433 6.16 66.05 3.14
N LEU A 434 5.45 66.83 2.30
CA LEU A 434 4.65 66.29 1.20
C LEU A 434 5.51 65.60 0.14
N SER A 435 6.67 66.16 -0.19
CA SER A 435 7.62 65.56 -1.12
C SER A 435 8.13 64.21 -0.60
N ASP A 436 8.44 64.12 0.70
CA ASP A 436 8.89 62.87 1.33
C ASP A 436 7.78 61.82 1.37
N ILE A 437 6.53 62.22 1.66
CA ILE A 437 5.37 61.32 1.62
C ILE A 437 5.14 60.80 0.20
N ILE A 438 5.23 61.64 -0.83
CA ILE A 438 5.06 61.24 -2.23
C ILE A 438 6.18 60.27 -2.65
N ALA A 439 7.42 60.53 -2.24
CA ALA A 439 8.55 59.63 -2.51
C ALA A 439 8.33 58.25 -1.86
N ASN A 440 7.91 58.22 -0.59
CA ASN A 440 7.60 56.99 0.13
C ASN A 440 6.43 56.23 -0.51
N LEU A 441 5.37 56.94 -0.90
CA LEU A 441 4.21 56.34 -1.57
C LEU A 441 4.63 55.69 -2.90
N THR A 442 5.48 56.39 -3.68
CA THR A 442 5.99 55.89 -4.96
C THR A 442 6.84 54.64 -4.77
N GLU A 443 7.69 54.61 -3.75
CA GLU A 443 8.50 53.43 -3.42
C GLU A 443 7.63 52.24 -2.98
N ARG A 444 6.60 52.49 -2.16
CA ARG A 444 5.66 51.47 -1.71
C ARG A 444 4.81 50.91 -2.86
N VAL A 445 4.35 51.77 -3.77
CA VAL A 445 3.63 51.33 -4.97
C VAL A 445 4.54 50.49 -5.86
N GLY A 446 5.78 50.91 -6.09
CA GLY A 446 6.75 50.09 -6.85
C GLY A 446 7.10 48.77 -6.18
N ALA A 447 7.12 48.71 -4.84
CA ALA A 447 7.29 47.47 -4.10
C ALA A 447 6.06 46.55 -4.21
N ALA A 448 4.86 47.12 -4.16
CA ALA A 448 3.61 46.39 -4.35
C ALA A 448 3.49 45.83 -5.78
N GLU A 449 3.85 46.61 -6.81
CA GLU A 449 3.89 46.15 -8.19
C GLU A 449 4.86 44.99 -8.39
N ARG A 450 6.06 45.07 -7.79
CA ARG A 450 7.03 43.96 -7.82
C ARG A 450 6.52 42.71 -7.10
N ALA A 451 5.85 42.86 -5.96
CA ALA A 451 5.27 41.74 -5.23
C ALA A 451 4.12 41.09 -6.01
N VAL A 452 3.26 41.90 -6.65
CA VAL A 452 2.16 41.41 -7.49
C VAL A 452 2.69 40.70 -8.74
N ALA A 453 3.73 41.24 -9.39
CA ALA A 453 4.37 40.58 -10.53
C ALA A 453 4.96 39.21 -10.15
N ALA A 454 5.63 39.11 -9.00
CA ALA A 454 6.15 37.86 -8.49
C ALA A 454 5.02 36.86 -8.14
N GLU A 455 3.91 37.32 -7.56
CA GLU A 455 2.77 36.45 -7.27
C GLU A 455 2.11 35.95 -8.57
N ILE A 456 2.00 36.79 -9.60
CA ILE A 456 1.49 36.38 -10.91
C ILE A 456 2.39 35.29 -11.53
N GLU A 457 3.71 35.46 -11.49
CA GLU A 457 4.66 34.47 -12.00
C GLU A 457 4.58 33.14 -11.24
N THR A 458 4.51 33.19 -9.90
CA THR A 458 4.36 31.97 -9.09
C THR A 458 3.00 31.31 -9.29
N SER A 459 1.91 32.09 -9.48
CA SER A 459 0.59 31.55 -9.80
C SER A 459 0.57 30.86 -11.16
N ALA A 460 1.23 31.44 -12.17
CA ALA A 460 1.37 30.84 -13.49
C ALA A 460 2.16 29.53 -13.44
N ALA A 461 3.26 29.49 -12.67
CA ALA A 461 4.04 28.28 -12.44
C ALA A 461 3.21 27.18 -11.74
N LYS A 462 2.41 27.55 -10.72
CA LYS A 462 1.48 26.62 -10.05
C LYS A 462 0.42 26.08 -11.02
N HIS A 463 -0.16 26.94 -11.86
CA HIS A 463 -1.13 26.49 -12.88
C HIS A 463 -0.51 25.54 -13.90
N GLN A 464 0.72 25.79 -14.34
CA GLN A 464 1.44 24.86 -15.22
C GLN A 464 1.69 23.51 -14.54
N ALA A 465 2.10 23.50 -13.27
CA ALA A 465 2.25 22.26 -12.49
C ALA A 465 0.93 21.48 -12.39
N TYR A 466 -0.19 22.14 -12.07
CA TYR A 466 -1.50 21.49 -12.03
C TYR A 466 -1.93 20.90 -13.38
N THR A 467 -1.66 21.60 -14.49
CA THR A 467 -1.96 21.03 -15.81
C THR A 467 -1.11 19.80 -16.10
N HIS A 468 0.15 19.78 -15.67
CA HIS A 468 1.03 18.63 -15.81
C HIS A 468 0.54 17.44 -14.98
N ASP A 469 0.24 17.67 -13.70
CA ASP A 469 -0.28 16.63 -12.81
C ASP A 469 -1.60 16.05 -13.34
N LEU A 470 -2.48 16.89 -13.90
CA LEU A 470 -3.75 16.43 -14.48
C LEU A 470 -3.53 15.56 -15.74
N THR A 471 -2.51 15.86 -16.54
CA THR A 471 -2.13 14.98 -17.67
C THR A 471 -1.52 13.66 -17.21
N GLU A 472 -0.69 13.66 -16.16
CA GLU A 472 -0.12 12.44 -15.60
C GLU A 472 -1.22 11.56 -14.98
N VAL A 473 -2.16 12.15 -14.24
CA VAL A 473 -3.33 11.45 -13.71
C VAL A 473 -4.18 10.87 -14.84
N HIS A 474 -4.40 11.63 -15.93
CA HIS A 474 -5.13 11.11 -17.09
C HIS A 474 -4.41 9.92 -17.73
N GLU A 475 -3.09 9.99 -17.90
CA GLU A 475 -2.29 8.88 -18.42
C GLU A 475 -2.33 7.65 -17.49
N ALA A 476 -2.24 7.86 -16.18
CA ALA A 476 -2.37 6.81 -15.19
C ALA A 476 -3.75 6.13 -15.25
N LEU A 477 -4.82 6.90 -15.42
CA LEU A 477 -6.17 6.36 -15.60
C LEU A 477 -6.31 5.54 -16.90
N LEU A 478 -5.71 5.98 -18.01
CA LEU A 478 -5.68 5.21 -19.25
C LEU A 478 -4.91 3.89 -19.08
N LYS A 479 -3.77 3.91 -18.37
CA LYS A 479 -3.01 2.69 -18.05
C LYS A 479 -3.82 1.73 -17.17
N VAL A 480 -4.52 2.24 -16.15
CA VAL A 480 -5.39 1.42 -15.29
C VAL A 480 -6.52 0.81 -16.11
N ASN A 481 -7.16 1.58 -16.99
CA ASN A 481 -8.22 1.07 -17.86
C ASN A 481 -7.71 -0.04 -18.80
N GLN A 482 -6.54 0.16 -19.41
CA GLN A 482 -5.90 -0.87 -20.24
C GLN A 482 -5.57 -2.15 -19.43
N ASN A 483 -5.08 -2.00 -18.20
CA ASN A 483 -4.81 -3.11 -17.31
C ASN A 483 -6.09 -3.86 -16.92
N GLN A 484 -7.20 -3.15 -16.69
CA GLN A 484 -8.52 -3.75 -16.44
C GLN A 484 -9.00 -4.58 -17.63
N HIS A 485 -8.86 -4.07 -18.85
CA HIS A 485 -9.20 -4.83 -20.06
C HIS A 485 -8.31 -6.06 -20.23
N THR A 486 -7.02 -5.95 -19.93
CA THR A 486 -6.08 -7.08 -19.97
C THR A 486 -6.43 -8.14 -18.94
N LEU A 487 -6.81 -7.73 -17.72
CA LEU A 487 -7.26 -8.61 -16.64
C LEU A 487 -8.60 -9.28 -16.98
N ALA A 488 -9.54 -8.55 -17.58
CA ALA A 488 -10.81 -9.13 -18.04
C ALA A 488 -10.55 -10.21 -19.10
N GLY A 489 -9.67 -9.92 -20.07
CA GLY A 489 -9.27 -10.88 -21.09
C GLY A 489 -8.59 -12.13 -20.52
N SER A 490 -7.67 -11.98 -19.56
CA SER A 490 -7.02 -13.12 -18.91
C SER A 490 -7.99 -13.93 -18.04
N MET A 491 -8.96 -13.29 -17.39
CA MET A 491 -9.98 -13.97 -16.62
C MET A 491 -10.93 -14.78 -17.50
N ASP A 492 -11.36 -14.24 -18.64
CA ASP A 492 -12.16 -14.98 -19.63
C ASP A 492 -11.38 -16.16 -20.22
N GLN A 493 -10.09 -15.95 -20.53
CA GLN A 493 -9.20 -17.03 -20.95
C GLN A 493 -9.13 -18.14 -19.89
N TRP A 494 -8.87 -17.79 -18.62
CA TRP A 494 -8.80 -18.78 -17.54
C TRP A 494 -10.13 -19.52 -17.33
N ARG A 495 -11.27 -18.83 -17.48
CA ARG A 495 -12.59 -19.47 -17.41
C ARG A 495 -12.80 -20.46 -18.55
N THR A 496 -12.38 -20.14 -19.76
CA THR A 496 -12.50 -21.05 -20.91
C THR A 496 -11.55 -22.25 -20.81
N GLU A 497 -10.30 -22.03 -20.37
CA GLU A 497 -9.32 -23.08 -20.10
C GLU A 497 -9.78 -24.00 -18.97
N SER A 498 -10.23 -23.45 -17.84
CA SER A 498 -10.75 -24.23 -16.71
C SER A 498 -11.97 -25.06 -17.11
N ALA A 499 -12.87 -24.52 -17.94
CA ALA A 499 -14.00 -25.28 -18.46
C ALA A 499 -13.54 -26.44 -19.36
N GLY A 500 -12.50 -26.22 -20.18
CA GLY A 500 -11.86 -27.25 -21.01
C GLY A 500 -11.21 -28.36 -20.17
N ASP A 501 -10.48 -27.97 -19.12
CA ASP A 501 -9.82 -28.90 -18.21
C ASP A 501 -10.84 -29.76 -17.44
N VAL A 502 -11.91 -29.15 -16.94
CA VAL A 502 -13.01 -29.88 -16.29
C VAL A 502 -13.67 -30.86 -17.26
N ALA A 503 -13.90 -30.46 -18.51
CA ALA A 503 -14.43 -31.37 -19.53
C ALA A 503 -13.46 -32.54 -19.81
N SER A 504 -12.15 -32.29 -19.84
CA SER A 504 -11.11 -33.32 -19.99
C SER A 504 -11.09 -34.29 -18.81
N ILE A 505 -11.15 -33.79 -17.58
CA ILE A 505 -11.23 -34.60 -16.36
C ILE A 505 -12.51 -35.45 -16.37
N LEU A 506 -13.65 -34.88 -16.73
CA LEU A 506 -14.93 -35.59 -16.81
C LEU A 506 -14.83 -36.76 -17.81
N ASN A 507 -14.23 -36.52 -18.98
CA ASN A 507 -14.00 -37.55 -19.99
C ASN A 507 -13.05 -38.66 -19.48
N ARG A 508 -11.97 -38.29 -18.79
CA ARG A 508 -11.03 -39.25 -18.19
C ARG A 508 -11.68 -40.07 -17.08
N LEU A 509 -12.49 -39.45 -16.22
CA LEU A 509 -13.24 -40.15 -15.17
C LEU A 509 -14.22 -41.16 -15.78
N GLY A 510 -14.98 -40.75 -16.80
CA GLY A 510 -15.85 -41.67 -17.52
C GLY A 510 -15.11 -42.80 -18.27
N ALA A 511 -13.85 -42.60 -18.63
CA ALA A 511 -13.01 -43.68 -19.16
C ALA A 511 -12.52 -44.63 -18.05
N LEU A 512 -12.13 -44.10 -16.88
CA LEU A 512 -11.77 -44.89 -15.71
C LEU A 512 -12.94 -45.73 -15.20
N ASP A 513 -14.14 -45.16 -15.12
CA ASP A 513 -15.34 -45.91 -14.71
C ASP A 513 -15.62 -47.08 -15.65
N ARG A 514 -15.49 -46.88 -16.97
CA ARG A 514 -15.60 -47.96 -17.96
C ARG A 514 -14.51 -49.01 -17.79
N ASN A 515 -13.27 -48.60 -17.55
CA ASN A 515 -12.16 -49.52 -17.34
C ASN A 515 -12.30 -50.31 -16.03
N ASN A 516 -12.89 -49.72 -14.99
CA ASN A 516 -13.15 -50.38 -13.71
C ASN A 516 -14.34 -51.34 -13.78
N ALA A 517 -15.31 -51.10 -14.67
CA ALA A 517 -16.41 -52.02 -14.90
C ALA A 517 -15.94 -53.38 -15.45
N ILE A 518 -14.90 -53.40 -16.30
CA ILE A 518 -14.41 -54.62 -16.97
C ILE A 518 -13.89 -55.68 -15.96
N PRO A 519 -13.00 -55.35 -14.99
CA PRO A 519 -12.61 -56.29 -13.94
C PRO A 519 -13.79 -56.79 -13.09
N ALA A 520 -14.76 -55.92 -12.76
CA ALA A 520 -15.91 -56.32 -11.97
C ALA A 520 -16.79 -57.33 -12.74
N GLU A 521 -17.03 -57.09 -14.03
CA GLU A 521 -17.76 -58.01 -14.91
C GLU A 521 -17.01 -59.34 -15.08
N THR A 522 -15.69 -59.31 -15.27
CA THR A 522 -14.88 -60.53 -15.42
C THR A 522 -14.79 -61.35 -14.12
N LEU A 523 -14.69 -60.71 -12.96
CA LEU A 523 -14.75 -61.37 -11.66
C LEU A 523 -16.13 -62.00 -11.42
N SER A 524 -17.22 -61.30 -11.77
CA SER A 524 -18.59 -61.84 -11.71
C SER A 524 -18.74 -63.07 -12.60
N ALA A 525 -18.21 -63.01 -13.84
CA ALA A 525 -18.19 -64.13 -14.76
C ALA A 525 -17.39 -65.32 -14.21
N LEU A 526 -16.20 -65.09 -13.65
CA LEU A 526 -15.39 -66.14 -13.01
C LEU A 526 -16.08 -66.77 -11.81
N ASN A 527 -16.75 -65.97 -10.96
CA ASN A 527 -17.50 -66.49 -9.82
C ASN A 527 -18.65 -67.40 -10.29
N SER A 528 -19.42 -66.95 -11.30
CA SER A 528 -20.49 -67.77 -11.88
C SER A 528 -19.97 -69.08 -12.49
N HIS A 529 -18.77 -69.05 -13.09
CA HIS A 529 -18.12 -70.24 -13.63
C HIS A 529 -17.65 -71.20 -12.54
N MET A 530 -17.08 -70.67 -11.45
CA MET A 530 -16.66 -71.45 -10.28
C MET A 530 -17.85 -72.12 -9.60
N ASP A 531 -18.98 -71.42 -9.45
CA ASP A 531 -20.22 -71.99 -8.91
C ASP A 531 -20.77 -73.10 -9.79
N ALA A 532 -20.77 -72.92 -11.12
CA ALA A 532 -21.16 -73.96 -12.05
C ALA A 532 -20.24 -75.18 -11.96
N MET A 533 -18.91 -74.97 -11.91
CA MET A 533 -17.94 -76.05 -11.76
C MET A 533 -18.10 -76.79 -10.44
N ASN A 534 -18.30 -76.08 -9.33
CA ASN A 534 -18.56 -76.68 -8.02
C ASN A 534 -19.83 -77.54 -8.06
N ARG A 535 -20.90 -77.02 -8.67
CA ARG A 535 -22.14 -77.78 -8.86
C ARG A 535 -21.93 -79.05 -9.68
N PHE A 536 -21.16 -78.99 -10.77
CA PHE A 536 -20.80 -80.17 -11.56
C PHE A 536 -19.96 -81.19 -10.77
N ILE A 537 -19.01 -80.73 -9.96
CA ILE A 537 -18.18 -81.60 -9.12
C ILE A 537 -19.06 -82.30 -8.07
N ILE A 538 -19.92 -81.55 -7.39
CA ILE A 538 -20.87 -82.09 -6.40
C ILE A 538 -21.83 -83.09 -7.06
N GLU A 539 -22.39 -82.77 -8.21
CA GLU A 539 -23.25 -83.71 -8.95
C GLU A 539 -22.51 -84.98 -9.36
N ARG A 540 -21.28 -84.86 -9.85
CA ARG A 540 -20.45 -86.01 -10.23
C ARG A 540 -20.10 -86.86 -9.01
N TYR A 541 -19.77 -86.20 -7.90
CA TYR A 541 -19.45 -86.82 -6.63
C TYR A 541 -20.67 -87.58 -6.08
N HIS A 542 -21.85 -86.95 -6.03
CA HIS A 542 -23.10 -87.61 -5.65
C HIS A 542 -23.49 -88.75 -6.59
N ARG A 543 -23.33 -88.61 -7.92
CA ARG A 543 -23.61 -89.71 -8.86
C ARG A 543 -22.71 -90.92 -8.60
N ARG A 544 -21.42 -90.69 -8.32
CA ARG A 544 -20.46 -91.76 -8.07
C ARG A 544 -20.68 -92.46 -6.73
N HIS A 545 -21.02 -91.69 -5.68
CA HIS A 545 -21.21 -92.22 -4.33
C HIS A 545 -22.69 -92.52 -4.01
N ARG A 546 -23.61 -92.38 -4.99
CA ARG A 546 -25.06 -92.58 -4.78
C ARG A 546 -25.40 -93.97 -4.27
N PHE A 547 -24.72 -94.98 -4.82
CA PHE A 547 -24.90 -96.35 -4.40
C PHE A 547 -24.38 -96.57 -2.97
N MET A 548 -23.20 -96.02 -2.64
CA MET A 548 -22.62 -96.13 -1.30
C MET A 548 -23.46 -95.40 -0.25
N TYR A 549 -23.97 -94.22 -0.58
CA TYR A 549 -24.87 -93.46 0.28
C TYR A 549 -26.22 -94.16 0.47
N TRP A 550 -26.75 -94.84 -0.55
CA TRP A 550 -27.94 -95.70 -0.42
C TRP A 550 -27.69 -96.91 0.47
N LEU A 551 -26.50 -97.52 0.37
CA LEU A 551 -26.17 -98.75 1.08
C LEU A 551 -25.83 -98.53 2.56
N PHE A 552 -25.13 -97.44 2.88
CA PHE A 552 -24.61 -97.15 4.23
C PHE A 552 -25.24 -95.92 4.90
N GLY A 553 -26.07 -95.15 4.19
CA GLY A 553 -26.68 -93.91 4.69
C GLY A 553 -25.71 -92.74 4.86
N THR A 554 -24.41 -92.97 4.70
CA THR A 554 -23.35 -91.98 4.90
C THR A 554 -22.24 -92.18 3.88
N ASP A 555 -21.49 -91.11 3.62
CA ASP A 555 -20.34 -91.13 2.71
C ASP A 555 -19.11 -91.83 3.32
N ASP A 556 -19.00 -91.80 4.65
CA ASP A 556 -17.92 -92.48 5.37
C ASP A 556 -18.26 -93.95 5.62
N TRP A 557 -18.37 -94.70 4.52
CA TRP A 557 -18.67 -96.13 4.55
C TRP A 557 -17.59 -96.94 5.28
N MET A 558 -16.35 -96.46 5.36
CA MET A 558 -15.27 -97.12 6.12
C MET A 558 -15.53 -97.03 7.63
N SER A 559 -15.99 -95.88 8.13
CA SER A 559 -16.40 -95.73 9.52
C SER A 559 -17.68 -96.49 9.87
N ALA A 560 -18.59 -96.67 8.90
CA ALA A 560 -19.86 -97.36 9.10
C ALA A 560 -19.74 -98.90 9.00
N SER A 561 -18.83 -99.41 8.18
CA SER A 561 -18.66 -100.85 7.92
C SER A 561 -17.72 -101.56 8.91
N TRP A 562 -16.92 -100.81 9.65
CA TRP A 562 -16.08 -101.33 10.74
C TRP A 562 -16.50 -100.66 12.03
N PRO A 563 -16.77 -101.39 13.13
CA PRO A 563 -16.90 -100.77 14.45
C PRO A 563 -15.58 -100.05 14.70
N SER A 564 -15.60 -98.71 14.55
CA SER A 564 -14.40 -97.92 14.77
C SER A 564 -13.87 -98.25 16.15
N ALA A 565 -12.54 -98.37 16.31
CA ALA A 565 -11.91 -98.61 17.61
C ALA A 565 -12.45 -97.63 18.68
N ARG A 566 -12.95 -96.46 18.25
CA ARG A 566 -13.65 -95.48 19.07
C ARG A 566 -14.98 -95.98 19.67
N ALA A 567 -15.84 -96.65 18.90
CA ALA A 567 -17.06 -97.27 19.44
C ALA A 567 -16.76 -98.40 20.45
N ALA A 568 -15.66 -99.14 20.25
CA ALA A 568 -15.19 -100.14 21.20
C ALA A 568 -14.64 -99.51 22.50
N ILE A 569 -13.88 -98.41 22.38
CA ILE A 569 -13.35 -97.65 23.52
C ILE A 569 -14.48 -96.98 24.32
N ASP A 570 -15.50 -96.43 23.66
CA ASP A 570 -16.65 -95.82 24.34
C ASP A 570 -17.49 -96.88 25.09
N ALA A 571 -17.63 -98.09 24.53
CA ALA A 571 -18.27 -99.22 25.21
C ALA A 571 -17.45 -99.74 26.42
N GLU A 572 -16.12 -99.73 26.32
CA GLU A 572 -15.22 -100.09 27.43
C GLU A 572 -15.25 -99.03 28.55
N HIS A 573 -15.32 -97.75 28.19
CA HIS A 573 -15.54 -96.66 29.15
C HIS A 573 -16.88 -96.77 29.87
N GLN A 574 -17.95 -97.16 29.17
CA GLN A 574 -19.25 -97.42 29.80
C GLN A 574 -19.21 -98.61 30.76
N ARG A 575 -18.53 -99.72 30.40
CA ARG A 575 -18.31 -100.85 31.31
C ARG A 575 -17.54 -100.45 32.57
N LEU A 576 -16.48 -99.64 32.43
CA LEU A 576 -15.71 -99.16 33.57
C LEU A 576 -16.53 -98.23 34.49
N GLN A 577 -17.44 -97.43 33.92
CA GLN A 577 -18.37 -96.64 34.72
C GLN A 577 -19.43 -97.48 35.45
N GLU A 578 -19.89 -98.59 34.87
CA GLU A 578 -20.83 -99.51 35.52
C GLU A 578 -20.16 -100.31 36.65
N VAL A 579 -18.92 -100.77 36.45
CA VAL A 579 -18.13 -101.42 37.51
C VAL A 579 -17.83 -100.45 38.66
N GLY A 580 -17.46 -99.20 38.35
CA GLY A 580 -17.26 -98.16 39.37
C GLY A 580 -18.52 -97.76 40.14
N LYS A 581 -19.72 -98.07 39.62
CA LYS A 581 -21.00 -97.88 40.33
C LYS A 581 -21.44 -99.12 41.13
N ALA A 582 -20.82 -100.28 40.94
CA ALA A 582 -21.11 -101.50 41.69
C ALA A 582 -20.20 -101.69 42.91
N GLU A 583 -19.10 -100.93 43.01
CA GLU A 583 -18.19 -100.88 44.17
C GLU A 583 -18.40 -99.68 45.10
N ALA A 584 -19.44 -98.86 44.85
CA ALA A 584 -19.92 -97.79 45.74
C ALA A 584 -21.32 -98.14 46.26
#